data_AF-A0A9J7E356-F1
#
_entry.id   AF-A0A9J7E356-F1
#
_cell.length_a   1.000
_cell.length_b   1.000
_cell.length_c   1.000
_cell.angle_alpha   90.00
_cell.angle_beta   90.00
_cell.angle_gamma   90.00
#
_symmetry.space_group_name_H-M   'P 1'
#
loop_
_entity.id
_entity.type
_entity.pdbx_description
1 polymer ?
#
loop_
_entity_poly.entity_id
_entity_poly.type
_entity_poly.pdbx_seq_one_letter_code
_entity_poly.pdbx_strand_id
1 'polypeptide(L)'
;MSEVKRYTFAEVAARDGSNGQPLWLVYKDSVYDLTKYIDEHPGGHDTILEDAGKDMSRSFDDVGHSSDARQILVKYKIGEIVEEEKRYDANGKKKKRVVAAKPEDKPTTRSCFNIITCGLLG
;
A
#
# COMPACT_ATOMS: atom_id res chain seq x y z
N MET A 1 15.96 3.78 -23.16
CA MET A 1 15.51 2.84 -22.12
C MET A 1 15.59 3.59 -20.81
N SER A 2 14.45 3.91 -20.21
CA SER A 2 14.38 4.61 -18.93
C SER A 2 14.88 3.67 -17.83
N GLU A 3 15.99 4.01 -17.21
CA GLU A 3 16.51 3.32 -16.04
C GLU A 3 15.53 3.51 -14.88
N VAL A 4 14.69 2.49 -14.61
CA VAL A 4 13.74 2.57 -13.51
C VAL A 4 14.47 2.23 -12.23
N LYS A 5 14.70 3.25 -11.40
CA LYS A 5 15.29 3.08 -10.07
C LYS A 5 14.34 2.29 -9.19
N ARG A 6 14.89 1.34 -8.44
CA ARG A 6 14.13 0.49 -7.52
C ARG A 6 14.39 0.91 -6.09
N TYR A 7 13.32 1.07 -5.31
CA TYR A 7 13.37 1.48 -3.92
C TYR A 7 12.72 0.43 -3.02
N THR A 8 13.13 0.35 -1.76
CA THR A 8 12.48 -0.50 -0.75
C THR A 8 11.39 0.27 -0.02
N PHE A 9 10.42 -0.42 0.57
CA PHE A 9 9.41 0.24 1.41
C PHE A 9 10.03 0.97 2.60
N ALA A 10 11.11 0.43 3.16
CA ALA A 10 11.84 1.08 4.25
C ALA A 10 12.44 2.43 3.82
N GLU A 11 12.99 2.50 2.60
CA GLU A 11 13.57 3.73 2.08
C GLU A 11 12.51 4.78 1.74
N VAL A 12 11.36 4.35 1.23
CA VAL A 12 10.21 5.25 1.01
C VAL A 12 9.62 5.73 2.33
N ALA A 13 9.50 4.86 3.33
CA ALA A 13 8.98 5.22 4.66
C ALA A 13 9.90 6.19 5.41
N ALA A 14 11.20 6.18 5.13
CA ALA A 14 12.15 7.16 5.65
C ALA A 14 12.07 8.53 4.93
N ARG A 15 11.21 8.67 3.93
CA ARG A 15 11.01 9.86 3.09
C ARG A 15 9.57 10.35 3.21
N ASP A 16 9.15 10.63 4.44
CA ASP A 16 7.80 11.05 4.80
C ASP A 16 7.58 12.57 4.72
N GLY A 17 8.57 13.34 4.26
CA GLY A 17 8.48 14.80 4.19
C GLY A 17 8.82 15.52 5.51
N SER A 18 9.10 14.80 6.60
CA SER A 18 9.59 15.40 7.84
C SER A 18 10.93 16.09 7.64
N ASN A 19 11.14 17.20 8.38
CA ASN A 19 12.43 17.90 8.46
C ASN A 19 12.97 18.46 7.11
N GLY A 20 12.09 18.74 6.15
CA GLY A 20 12.49 19.25 4.83
C GLY A 20 13.04 18.17 3.89
N GLN A 21 12.78 16.90 4.18
CA GLN A 21 13.09 15.79 3.29
C GLN A 21 12.08 15.70 2.14
N PRO A 22 12.45 15.08 1.01
CA PRO A 22 11.50 14.89 -0.08
C PRO A 22 10.39 13.93 0.35
N LEU A 23 9.18 14.22 -0.11
CA LEU A 23 7.96 13.48 0.20
C LEU A 23 7.72 12.44 -0.88
N TRP A 24 7.85 11.17 -0.49
CA TRP A 24 7.67 10.04 -1.39
C TRP A 24 6.41 9.26 -1.06
N LEU A 25 5.75 8.80 -2.11
CA LEU A 25 4.49 8.06 -2.04
C LEU A 25 4.55 6.83 -2.93
N VAL A 26 3.89 5.77 -2.50
CA VAL A 26 3.72 4.56 -3.31
C VAL A 26 2.31 4.52 -3.87
N TYR A 27 2.20 4.32 -5.18
CA TYR A 27 0.93 4.04 -5.84
C TYR A 27 1.12 2.86 -6.81
N LYS A 28 0.39 1.76 -6.57
CA LYS A 28 0.45 0.52 -7.34
C LYS A 28 1.88 0.05 -7.62
N ASP A 29 2.69 -0.04 -6.56
CA ASP A 29 4.12 -0.40 -6.57
C ASP A 29 5.05 0.54 -7.37
N SER A 30 4.56 1.70 -7.81
CA SER A 30 5.39 2.77 -8.36
C SER A 30 5.65 3.83 -7.29
N VAL A 31 6.86 4.39 -7.27
CA VAL A 31 7.28 5.42 -6.32
C VAL A 31 7.24 6.78 -6.99
N TYR A 32 6.63 7.74 -6.31
CA TYR A 32 6.38 9.10 -6.79
C TYR A 32 6.95 10.12 -5.82
N ASP A 33 7.55 11.18 -6.36
CA ASP A 33 8.02 12.33 -5.58
C ASP A 33 7.06 13.51 -5.78
N LEU A 34 6.25 13.80 -4.76
CA LEU A 34 5.29 14.91 -4.79
C LEU A 34 5.78 16.12 -4.01
N THR A 35 7.07 16.18 -3.65
CA THR A 35 7.65 17.28 -2.86
C THR A 35 7.37 18.64 -3.48
N LYS A 36 7.42 18.73 -4.81
CA LYS A 36 7.17 19.97 -5.57
C LYS A 36 5.69 20.23 -5.85
N TYR A 37 4.85 19.21 -5.72
CA TYR A 37 3.43 19.27 -6.06
C TYR A 37 2.54 19.50 -4.83
N ILE A 38 3.13 19.46 -3.62
CA ILE A 38 2.40 19.54 -2.37
C ILE A 38 1.60 20.85 -2.21
N ASP A 39 2.16 21.99 -2.63
CA ASP A 39 1.50 23.30 -2.61
C ASP A 39 0.53 23.51 -3.79
N GLU A 40 0.69 22.76 -4.88
CA GLU A 40 -0.20 22.82 -6.04
C GLU A 40 -1.37 21.82 -5.95
N HIS A 41 -1.41 21.00 -4.90
CA HIS A 41 -2.46 20.01 -4.71
C HIS A 41 -3.77 20.66 -4.26
N PRO A 42 -4.87 20.55 -5.04
CA PRO A 42 -6.15 21.18 -4.71
C PRO A 42 -6.82 20.62 -3.44
N GLY A 43 -6.40 19.43 -2.97
CA GLY A 43 -6.85 18.84 -1.71
C GLY A 43 -6.04 19.30 -0.48
N GLY A 44 -5.02 20.14 -0.67
CA GLY A 44 -4.11 20.60 0.39
C GLY A 44 -2.95 19.64 0.67
N HIS A 45 -1.97 20.12 1.45
CA HIS A 45 -0.78 19.34 1.80
C HIS A 45 -1.06 18.24 2.83
N ASP A 46 -2.08 18.43 3.67
CA ASP A 46 -2.36 17.58 4.83
C ASP A 46 -2.66 16.14 4.39
N THR A 47 -3.52 15.99 3.37
CA THR A 47 -3.87 14.69 2.79
C THR A 47 -2.67 13.95 2.20
N ILE A 48 -1.68 14.69 1.67
CA ILE A 48 -0.46 14.12 1.10
C ILE A 48 0.50 13.68 2.22
N LEU A 49 0.56 14.45 3.31
CA LEU A 49 1.40 14.16 4.48
C LEU A 49 0.90 12.94 5.28
N GLU A 50 -0.41 12.74 5.40
CA GLU A 50 -0.98 11.58 6.10
C GLU A 50 -0.55 10.24 5.47
N ASP A 51 -0.50 10.21 4.14
CA ASP A 51 -0.10 9.06 3.34
C ASP A 51 1.40 9.04 2.99
N ALA A 52 2.16 10.05 3.42
CA ALA A 52 3.59 10.14 3.13
C ALA A 52 4.37 8.93 3.65
N GLY A 53 5.29 8.42 2.83
CA GLY A 53 6.05 7.21 3.11
C GLY A 53 5.24 5.91 3.08
N LYS A 54 3.98 5.94 2.66
CA LYS A 54 3.07 4.77 2.63
C LYS A 54 2.46 4.56 1.23
N ASP A 55 1.64 3.51 1.13
CA ASP A 55 0.85 3.21 -0.07
C ASP A 55 -0.45 4.03 -0.07
N MET A 56 -0.48 5.07 -0.91
CA MET A 56 -1.66 5.93 -1.07
C MET A 56 -2.69 5.35 -2.04
N SER A 57 -2.47 4.13 -2.58
CA SER A 57 -3.35 3.51 -3.59
C SER A 57 -4.81 3.46 -3.15
N ARG A 58 -5.08 3.31 -1.85
CA ARG A 58 -6.44 3.30 -1.30
C ARG A 58 -7.02 4.71 -1.20
N SER A 59 -6.31 5.65 -0.58
CA SER A 59 -6.77 7.02 -0.40
C SER A 59 -7.00 7.72 -1.74
N PHE A 60 -6.12 7.49 -2.73
CA PHE A 60 -6.23 8.07 -4.06
C PHE A 60 -7.48 7.59 -4.82
N ASP A 61 -7.83 6.30 -4.68
CA ASP A 61 -9.00 5.68 -5.31
C ASP A 61 -10.31 6.09 -4.60
N ASP A 62 -10.28 6.17 -3.26
CA ASP A 62 -11.41 6.58 -2.42
C ASP A 62 -11.85 8.03 -2.68
N VAL A 63 -10.87 8.92 -2.87
CA VAL A 63 -11.13 10.33 -3.23
C VAL A 63 -11.70 10.47 -4.65
N GLY A 64 -11.46 9.50 -5.54
CA GLY A 64 -12.04 9.50 -6.88
C GLY A 64 -11.41 10.49 -7.86
N HIS A 65 -10.08 10.58 -7.89
CA HIS A 65 -9.36 11.48 -8.79
C HIS A 65 -9.61 11.18 -10.29
N SER A 66 -9.80 12.24 -11.08
CA SER A 66 -9.99 12.19 -12.53
C SER A 66 -8.82 11.53 -13.29
N SER A 67 -9.03 11.16 -14.56
CA SER A 67 -7.97 10.65 -15.44
C SER A 67 -6.80 11.63 -15.61
N ASP A 68 -7.08 12.93 -15.64
CA ASP A 68 -6.06 13.98 -15.76
C ASP A 68 -5.11 14.01 -14.53
N ALA A 69 -5.66 13.94 -13.32
CA ALA A 69 -4.87 13.87 -12.09
C ALA A 69 -3.93 12.64 -12.07
N ARG A 70 -4.39 11.51 -12.61
CA ARG A 70 -3.54 10.32 -12.79
C ARG A 70 -2.41 10.55 -13.78
N GLN A 71 -2.64 11.33 -14.82
CA GLN A 71 -1.60 11.67 -15.79
C GLN A 71 -0.56 12.63 -15.20
N ILE A 72 -0.99 13.56 -14.35
CA ILE A 72 -0.09 14.43 -13.57
C ILE A 72 0.77 13.57 -12.64
N LEU A 73 0.16 12.65 -11.89
CA LEU A 73 0.88 11.73 -10.99
C LEU A 73 2.00 10.96 -11.72
N VAL A 74 1.72 10.44 -12.92
CA VAL A 74 2.71 9.69 -13.72
C VAL A 74 3.94 10.54 -14.08
N LYS A 75 3.82 11.87 -14.21
CA LYS A 75 4.97 12.76 -14.48
C LYS A 75 5.97 12.81 -13.33
N TYR A 76 5.50 12.60 -12.11
CA TYR A 76 6.31 12.65 -10.89
C TYR A 76 6.87 11.27 -10.48
N LYS A 77 6.79 10.28 -11.36
CA LYS A 77 7.33 8.93 -11.10
C LYS A 77 8.86 8.98 -11.07
N ILE A 78 9.44 8.59 -9.94
CA ILE A 78 10.91 8.49 -9.76
C ILE A 78 11.42 7.06 -9.92
N GLY A 79 10.55 6.07 -9.74
CA GLY A 79 10.96 4.67 -9.74
C GLY A 79 9.84 3.71 -9.40
N GLU A 80 10.21 2.49 -9.03
CA GLU A 80 9.29 1.42 -8.62
C GLU A 80 9.81 0.71 -7.37
N ILE A 81 8.93 -0.03 -6.70
CA ILE A 81 9.32 -0.85 -5.56
C ILE A 81 10.08 -2.09 -6.03
N VAL A 82 11.02 -2.57 -5.23
CA VAL A 82 11.73 -3.84 -5.46
C VAL A 82 10.75 -5.01 -5.64
N GLU A 83 11.03 -5.89 -6.61
CA GLU A 83 10.17 -7.03 -6.99
C GLU A 83 9.74 -7.90 -5.79
N GLU A 84 10.61 -8.06 -4.80
CA GLU A 84 10.39 -8.89 -3.61
C GLU A 84 9.33 -8.30 -2.66
N GLU A 85 9.18 -6.97 -2.64
CA GLU A 85 8.23 -6.27 -1.76
C GLU A 85 6.97 -5.81 -2.49
N LYS A 86 6.86 -6.05 -3.82
CA LYS A 86 5.69 -5.66 -4.61
C LYS A 86 4.41 -6.31 -4.08
N ARG A 87 3.41 -5.49 -3.80
CA ARG A 87 2.12 -5.90 -3.26
C ARG A 87 1.02 -6.00 -4.31
N TYR A 88 1.23 -5.50 -5.52
CA TYR A 88 0.27 -5.54 -6.62
C TYR A 88 0.85 -6.28 -7.84
N ASP A 89 -0.03 -6.99 -8.56
CA ASP A 89 0.29 -7.59 -9.86
C ASP A 89 0.22 -6.53 -10.97
N ALA A 90 0.76 -6.83 -12.16
CA ALA A 90 0.64 -6.00 -13.37
C ALA A 90 -0.82 -5.67 -13.76
N ASN A 91 -1.79 -6.38 -13.19
CA ASN A 91 -3.23 -6.17 -13.35
C ASN A 91 -3.86 -5.29 -12.25
N GLY A 92 -3.08 -4.67 -11.36
CA GLY A 92 -3.57 -3.83 -10.27
C GLY A 92 -4.31 -4.58 -9.15
N LYS A 93 -4.30 -5.92 -9.18
CA LYS A 93 -4.85 -6.75 -8.11
C LYS A 93 -3.83 -6.83 -6.98
N LYS A 94 -4.28 -6.66 -5.73
CA LYS A 94 -3.46 -6.95 -4.54
C LYS A 94 -3.05 -8.41 -4.62
N LYS A 95 -1.74 -8.69 -4.72
CA LYS A 95 -1.22 -10.04 -4.54
C LYS A 95 -1.67 -10.49 -3.17
N LYS A 96 -2.45 -11.58 -3.11
CA LYS A 96 -2.70 -12.26 -1.86
C LYS A 96 -1.32 -12.73 -1.39
N ARG A 97 -0.72 -12.00 -0.45
CA ARG A 97 0.54 -12.40 0.17
C ARG A 97 0.24 -13.78 0.76
N VAL A 98 0.67 -14.83 0.08
CA VAL A 98 0.98 -16.09 0.75
C VAL A 98 2.13 -15.71 1.65
N VAL A 99 1.78 -15.20 2.83
CA VAL A 99 2.68 -15.15 3.94
C VAL A 99 3.12 -16.60 4.07
N ALA A 100 4.33 -16.91 3.62
CA ALA A 100 5.10 -17.95 4.26
C ALA A 100 5.11 -17.51 5.71
N ALA A 101 4.18 -18.08 6.46
CA ALA A 101 4.06 -17.87 7.88
C ALA A 101 5.47 -18.13 8.43
N LYS A 102 6.12 -17.08 8.95
CA LYS A 102 6.82 -17.34 10.20
C LYS A 102 5.71 -17.86 11.13
N PRO A 103 5.81 -19.10 11.62
CA PRO A 103 4.74 -19.72 12.37
C PRO A 103 4.61 -18.99 13.70
N GLU A 104 3.75 -17.97 13.74
CA GLU A 104 3.32 -17.36 15.00
C GLU A 104 2.17 -18.21 15.54
N ASP A 105 2.54 -19.07 16.49
CA ASP A 105 1.67 -19.90 17.31
C ASP A 105 0.63 -19.03 18.02
N LYS A 106 -0.62 -19.10 17.58
CA LYS A 106 -1.77 -18.72 18.40
C LYS A 106 -2.84 -19.81 18.25
N PRO A 107 -3.20 -20.53 19.32
CA PRO A 107 -4.11 -21.66 19.25
C PRO A 107 -5.51 -21.17 18.89
N THR A 108 -5.95 -21.52 17.69
CA THR A 108 -7.36 -21.51 17.31
C THR A 108 -8.08 -22.55 18.17
N THR A 109 -8.82 -22.12 19.18
CA THR A 109 -9.78 -23.00 19.86
C THR A 109 -10.96 -23.23 18.92
N ARG A 110 -10.84 -24.24 18.07
CA ARG A 110 -11.99 -24.89 17.43
C ARG A 110 -12.76 -25.62 18.51
N SER A 111 -13.93 -25.09 18.88
CA SER A 111 -14.93 -25.88 19.59
C SER A 111 -16.00 -26.34 18.61
N CYS A 112 -15.61 -27.25 17.72
CA CYS A 112 -16.51 -28.24 17.15
C CYS A 112 -15.88 -29.59 17.50
N PHE A 113 -16.41 -30.28 18.51
CA PHE A 113 -16.77 -31.70 18.45
C PHE A 113 -17.13 -32.22 19.85
N ASN A 114 -18.30 -32.86 19.89
CA ASN A 114 -18.83 -33.78 20.89
C ASN A 114 -19.23 -33.22 22.25
N ILE A 115 -20.54 -33.31 22.54
CA ILE A 115 -21.02 -34.12 23.67
C ILE A 115 -22.52 -34.45 23.55
N ILE A 116 -22.81 -35.76 23.42
CA ILE A 116 -23.91 -36.51 24.08
C ILE A 116 -25.32 -36.32 23.47
N THR A 117 -25.79 -37.20 22.58
CA THR A 117 -26.53 -38.46 22.90
C THR A 117 -27.60 -38.33 23.99
N CYS A 118 -28.82 -37.92 23.63
CA CYS A 118 -30.06 -38.33 24.30
C CYS A 118 -31.22 -37.84 23.41
N GLY A 119 -32.21 -38.61 22.99
CA GLY A 119 -32.62 -39.97 23.26
C GLY A 119 -33.95 -40.10 22.53
N LEU A 120 -33.97 -40.94 21.51
CA LEU A 120 -35.18 -41.40 20.83
C LEU A 120 -35.64 -42.61 21.65
N LEU A 121 -36.76 -42.51 22.36
CA LEU A 121 -37.72 -43.58 22.74
C LEU A 121 -38.61 -43.10 23.90
N GLY A 122 -39.92 -43.03 23.66
CA GLY A 122 -40.96 -42.71 24.64
C GLY A 122 -42.18 -42.12 23.98
#